data_AF-A0A6C7N699-F1
#
_entry.id   AF-A0A6C7N699-F1
#
_cell.length_a   1.000
_cell.length_b   1.000
_cell.length_c   1.000
_cell.angle_alpha   90.00
_cell.angle_beta   90.00
_cell.angle_gamma   90.00
#
_symmetry.space_group_name_H-M   'P 1'
#
loop_
_entity.id
_entity.type
_entity.pdbx_description
1 polymer ?
#
loop_
_entity_poly.entity_id
_entity_poly.type
_entity_poly.pdbx_seq_one_letter_code
_entity_poly.pdbx_strand_id
1 'polypeptide(L)'
;MNISNLSELIHANMLNEGSVLSVTGFALSLHELKNGFAFFSNNKKEIIQAVQKGAFAIISEHELCIDDKEIYYLQVDNLESALIKLLRFLCEEKECEFIALQAYELGICKAFSLNILKGNIFVDFNSLIKAKKGEIFCFSDENYLLQLCASLTILKEANFTLLSRSSFFFTTLVCDNLYFKNLNLPF
;
A
#
# COMPACT_ATOMS: atom_id res chain seq x y z
N MET A 1 3.65 -14.23 -6.33
CA MET A 1 4.99 -13.69 -6.67
C MET A 1 6.03 -14.78 -6.49
N ASN A 2 6.95 -14.96 -7.46
CA ASN A 2 8.08 -15.89 -7.31
C ASN A 2 9.03 -15.39 -6.21
N ILE A 3 9.60 -16.31 -5.41
CA ILE A 3 10.45 -15.95 -4.27
C ILE A 3 11.78 -15.33 -4.70
N SER A 4 12.37 -15.77 -5.81
CA SER A 4 13.59 -15.15 -6.35
C SER A 4 13.32 -13.69 -6.72
N ASN A 5 12.22 -13.42 -7.43
CA ASN A 5 11.82 -12.05 -7.76
C ASN A 5 11.55 -11.21 -6.51
N LEU A 6 10.90 -11.80 -5.49
CA LEU A 6 10.67 -11.13 -4.22
C LEU A 6 12.00 -10.76 -3.54
N SER A 7 12.93 -11.72 -3.46
CA SER A 7 14.25 -11.53 -2.84
C SER A 7 15.04 -10.43 -3.55
N GLU A 8 15.04 -10.43 -4.88
CA GLU A 8 15.68 -9.38 -5.68
C GLU A 8 15.02 -8.01 -5.46
N LEU A 9 13.68 -7.95 -5.51
CA LEU A 9 12.91 -6.71 -5.36
C LEU A 9 13.17 -6.02 -4.01
N ILE A 10 13.22 -6.80 -2.93
CA ILE A 10 13.42 -6.24 -1.58
C ILE A 10 14.90 -6.20 -1.17
N HIS A 11 15.82 -6.64 -2.05
CA HIS A 11 17.25 -6.81 -1.77
C HIS A 11 17.51 -7.69 -0.54
N ALA A 12 16.82 -8.81 -0.43
CA ALA A 12 17.06 -9.77 0.62
C ALA A 12 18.24 -10.70 0.30
N ASN A 13 19.00 -11.03 1.34
CA ASN A 13 19.88 -12.17 1.37
C ASN A 13 19.08 -13.44 1.69
N MET A 14 19.18 -14.44 0.82
CA MET A 14 18.50 -15.72 1.00
C MET A 14 19.35 -16.64 1.88
N LEU A 15 18.84 -16.99 3.06
CA LEU A 15 19.58 -17.79 4.04
C LEU A 15 19.50 -19.30 3.76
N ASN A 16 18.45 -19.73 3.05
CA ASN A 16 18.24 -21.11 2.62
C ASN A 16 17.32 -21.19 1.40
N GLU A 17 17.31 -22.36 0.76
CA GLU A 17 16.35 -22.70 -0.28
C GLU A 17 15.19 -23.51 0.32
N GLY A 18 14.00 -22.92 0.36
CA GLY A 18 12.78 -23.62 0.72
C GLY A 18 12.22 -24.48 -0.43
N SER A 19 11.11 -25.18 -0.18
CA SER A 19 10.52 -26.12 -1.16
C SER A 19 9.53 -25.47 -2.12
N VAL A 20 8.91 -24.35 -1.74
CA VAL A 20 7.87 -23.69 -2.56
C VAL A 20 8.41 -22.42 -3.20
N LEU A 21 8.48 -22.36 -4.52
CA LEU A 21 9.13 -21.26 -5.26
C LEU A 21 8.33 -19.95 -5.35
N SER A 22 7.13 -19.87 -4.76
CA SER A 22 6.27 -18.70 -4.89
C SER A 22 5.33 -18.50 -3.71
N VAL A 23 5.01 -17.24 -3.41
CA VAL A 23 4.03 -16.84 -2.40
C VAL A 23 2.76 -16.28 -3.04
N THR A 24 1.61 -16.51 -2.40
CA THR A 24 0.29 -16.07 -2.87
C THR A 24 -0.16 -14.73 -2.30
N GLY A 25 0.54 -14.22 -1.29
CA GLY A 25 0.25 -12.94 -0.65
C GLY A 25 1.27 -12.58 0.41
N PHE A 26 0.99 -11.51 1.15
CA PHE A 26 1.90 -10.90 2.12
C PHE A 26 1.14 -10.51 3.38
N ALA A 27 1.78 -10.61 4.55
CA ALA A 27 1.20 -10.21 5.83
C ALA A 27 2.25 -9.61 6.78
N LEU A 28 1.83 -8.60 7.56
CA LEU A 28 2.59 -8.04 8.69
C LEU A 28 2.08 -8.55 10.04
N SER A 29 0.88 -9.12 10.08
CA SER A 29 0.24 -9.58 11.31
C SER A 29 -0.19 -11.05 11.19
N LEU A 30 -0.06 -11.79 12.30
CA LEU A 30 -0.49 -13.19 12.36
C LEU A 30 -1.99 -13.38 12.12
N HIS A 31 -2.79 -12.33 12.31
CA HIS A 31 -4.23 -12.36 12.06
C HIS A 31 -4.55 -12.38 10.56
N GLU A 32 -3.75 -11.69 9.75
CA GLU A 32 -3.96 -11.59 8.30
C GLU A 32 -3.18 -12.64 7.50
N LEU A 33 -2.28 -13.35 8.16
CA LEU A 33 -1.50 -14.43 7.58
C LEU A 33 -2.41 -15.58 7.13
N LYS A 34 -2.23 -16.01 5.88
CA LYS A 34 -2.87 -17.17 5.27
C LYS A 34 -1.79 -18.16 4.80
N ASN A 35 -2.19 -19.41 4.62
CA ASN A 35 -1.31 -20.42 4.05
C ASN A 35 -0.76 -19.96 2.69
N GLY A 36 0.55 -20.10 2.50
CA GLY A 36 1.25 -19.71 1.28
C GLY A 36 1.70 -18.24 1.21
N PHE A 37 1.55 -17.47 2.28
CA PHE A 37 1.96 -16.07 2.31
C PHE A 37 3.44 -15.90 2.71
N ALA A 38 4.02 -14.78 2.29
CA ALA A 38 5.21 -14.22 2.89
C ALA A 38 4.85 -13.42 4.15
N PHE A 39 5.63 -13.56 5.21
CA PHE A 39 5.42 -12.90 6.49
C PHE A 39 6.62 -12.02 6.85
N PHE A 40 6.38 -10.76 7.22
CA PHE A 40 7.41 -9.82 7.63
C PHE A 40 7.32 -9.59 9.13
N SER A 41 8.37 -9.91 9.89
CA SER A 41 8.43 -9.60 11.32
C SER A 41 9.86 -9.73 11.84
N ASN A 42 10.21 -8.88 12.81
CA ASN A 42 11.44 -9.01 13.60
C ASN A 42 11.20 -9.78 14.92
N ASN A 43 9.94 -10.11 15.25
CA ASN A 43 9.60 -10.77 16.50
C ASN A 43 9.70 -12.29 16.36
N LYS A 44 10.73 -12.88 17.00
CA LYS A 44 10.97 -14.33 16.97
C LYS A 44 9.75 -15.18 17.34
N LYS A 45 8.93 -14.75 18.31
CA LYS A 45 7.73 -15.49 18.71
C LYS A 45 6.66 -15.48 17.62
N GLU A 46 6.52 -14.37 16.92
CA GLU A 46 5.58 -14.27 15.79
C GLU A 46 6.06 -15.08 14.61
N ILE A 47 7.36 -15.07 14.33
CA ILE A 47 7.97 -15.86 13.24
C ILE A 47 7.68 -17.35 13.43
N ILE A 48 7.91 -17.89 14.63
CA ILE A 48 7.60 -19.30 14.95
C ILE A 48 6.12 -19.60 14.70
N GLN A 49 5.22 -18.70 15.13
CA GLN A 49 3.79 -18.87 14.91
C GLN A 49 3.40 -18.73 13.43
N ALA A 50 4.09 -17.88 12.67
CA ALA A 50 3.83 -17.68 11.25
C ALA A 50 4.20 -18.92 10.43
N VAL A 51 5.35 -19.53 10.75
CA VAL A 51 5.78 -20.83 10.21
C VAL A 51 4.70 -21.88 10.47
N GLN A 52 4.25 -22.02 11.72
CA GLN A 52 3.18 -22.97 12.09
C GLN A 52 1.84 -22.71 11.39
N LYS A 53 1.56 -21.46 11.01
CA LYS A 53 0.36 -21.07 10.26
C LYS A 53 0.50 -21.25 8.74
N GLY A 54 1.64 -21.76 8.25
CA GLY A 54 1.87 -22.05 6.83
C GLY A 54 2.40 -20.86 6.03
N ALA A 55 3.21 -19.98 6.63
CA ALA A 55 4.00 -19.02 5.87
C ALA A 55 5.03 -19.76 4.98
N PHE A 56 5.18 -19.34 3.73
CA PHE A 56 6.15 -19.93 2.79
C PHE A 56 7.46 -19.14 2.70
N ALA A 57 7.45 -17.89 3.18
CA ALA A 57 8.64 -17.09 3.33
C ALA A 57 8.56 -16.24 4.61
N ILE A 58 9.68 -16.10 5.31
CA ILE A 58 9.86 -15.21 6.45
C ILE A 58 10.86 -14.13 6.07
N ILE A 59 10.49 -12.87 6.26
CA ILE A 59 11.35 -11.71 6.01
C ILE A 59 11.60 -11.01 7.35
N SER A 60 12.88 -10.76 7.68
CA SER A 60 13.31 -10.12 8.93
C SER A 60 14.59 -9.31 8.71
N GLU A 61 14.79 -8.29 9.53
CA GLU A 61 16.08 -7.58 9.61
C GLU A 61 17.13 -8.38 10.39
N HIS A 62 16.67 -9.09 11.41
CA HIS A 62 17.53 -9.85 12.30
C HIS A 62 17.87 -11.21 11.74
N GLU A 63 19.01 -11.74 12.18
CA GLU A 63 19.44 -13.11 11.87
C GLU A 63 18.37 -14.12 12.31
N LEU A 64 17.97 -14.96 11.36
CA LEU A 64 16.92 -15.96 11.51
C LEU A 64 17.55 -17.32 11.80
N CYS A 65 17.07 -18.01 12.84
CA CYS A 65 17.36 -19.43 13.00
C CYS A 65 16.50 -20.21 12.01
N ILE A 66 17.14 -21.02 11.15
CA ILE A 66 16.44 -21.84 10.16
C ILE A 66 15.88 -23.08 10.90
N ASP A 67 14.67 -22.94 11.43
CA ASP A 67 13.99 -24.01 12.18
C ASP A 67 13.27 -25.00 11.24
N ASP A 68 12.85 -24.54 10.06
CA ASP A 68 12.12 -25.32 9.07
C ASP A 68 12.73 -25.15 7.67
N LYS A 69 13.38 -26.19 7.13
CA LYS A 69 14.07 -26.11 5.83
C LYS A 69 13.13 -26.04 4.64
N GLU A 70 11.83 -26.25 4.81
CA GLU A 70 10.85 -26.17 3.71
C GLU A 70 10.45 -24.73 3.38
N ILE A 71 10.73 -23.78 4.27
CA ILE A 71 10.35 -22.36 4.17
C ILE A 71 11.57 -21.51 3.82
N TYR A 72 11.37 -20.45 3.04
CA TYR A 72 12.44 -19.50 2.75
C TYR A 72 12.62 -18.50 3.89
N TYR A 73 13.85 -18.33 4.37
CA TYR A 73 14.23 -17.26 5.29
C TYR A 73 15.04 -16.21 4.51
N LEU A 74 14.48 -15.01 4.46
CA LEU A 74 15.01 -13.88 3.72
C LEU A 74 15.41 -12.78 4.71
N GLN A 75 16.70 -12.44 4.74
CA GLN A 75 17.20 -11.37 5.58
C GLN A 75 17.31 -10.07 4.78
N VAL A 76 16.78 -8.96 5.30
CA VAL A 76 16.90 -7.63 4.70
C VAL A 76 17.64 -6.69 5.64
N ASP A 77 18.24 -5.62 5.13
CA ASP A 77 18.90 -4.63 6.00
C ASP A 77 17.89 -3.78 6.79
N ASN A 78 16.74 -3.48 6.17
CA ASN A 78 15.69 -2.66 6.74
C ASN A 78 14.31 -3.08 6.21
N LEU A 79 13.40 -3.42 7.12
CA LEU A 79 12.07 -3.95 6.85
C LEU A 79 11.17 -2.88 6.22
N GLU A 80 11.25 -1.65 6.71
CA GLU A 80 10.50 -0.52 6.14
C GLU A 80 10.88 -0.28 4.68
N SER A 81 12.17 -0.27 4.35
CA SER A 81 12.66 -0.16 2.97
C SER A 81 12.21 -1.33 2.11
N ALA A 82 12.25 -2.55 2.63
CA ALA A 82 11.76 -3.74 1.93
C ALA A 82 10.26 -3.65 1.62
N LEU A 83 9.46 -3.17 2.58
CA LEU A 83 8.03 -2.96 2.42
C LEU A 83 7.72 -1.86 1.41
N ILE A 84 8.45 -0.75 1.44
CA ILE A 84 8.31 0.34 0.46
C ILE A 84 8.56 -0.19 -0.96
N LYS A 85 9.65 -0.93 -1.18
CA LYS A 85 9.97 -1.51 -2.50
C LYS A 85 8.89 -2.47 -2.99
N LEU A 86 8.43 -3.36 -2.11
CA LEU A 86 7.35 -4.29 -2.42
C LEU A 86 6.05 -3.55 -2.78
N LEU A 87 5.64 -2.61 -1.93
CA LEU A 87 4.37 -1.91 -2.10
C LEU A 87 4.39 -1.01 -3.32
N ARG A 88 5.51 -0.34 -3.61
CA ARG A 88 5.70 0.41 -4.84
C ARG A 88 5.45 -0.46 -6.07
N PHE A 89 6.12 -1.61 -6.15
CA PHE A 89 5.91 -2.55 -7.25
C PHE A 89 4.44 -2.96 -7.40
N LEU A 90 3.79 -3.33 -6.29
CA LEU A 90 2.39 -3.78 -6.31
C LEU A 90 1.42 -2.65 -6.65
N CYS A 91 1.71 -1.41 -6.24
CA CYS A 91 0.88 -0.25 -6.56
C CYS A 91 1.02 0.15 -8.03
N GLU A 92 2.24 0.07 -8.59
CA GLU A 92 2.47 0.26 -10.02
C GLU A 92 1.74 -0.81 -10.85
N GLU A 93 1.81 -2.08 -10.45
CA GLU A 93 1.08 -3.19 -11.12
C GLU A 93 -0.44 -2.97 -11.12
N LYS A 94 -0.98 -2.40 -10.04
CA LYS A 94 -2.40 -2.10 -9.89
C LYS A 94 -2.80 -0.75 -10.48
N GLU A 95 -1.88 0.00 -11.07
CA GLU A 95 -2.17 1.36 -11.57
C GLU A 95 -2.77 2.26 -10.47
N CYS A 96 -2.33 2.11 -9.21
CA CYS A 96 -2.80 2.96 -8.11
C CYS A 96 -2.42 4.41 -8.37
N GLU A 97 -3.32 5.34 -8.05
CA GLU A 97 -3.08 6.77 -8.19
C GLU A 97 -2.80 7.40 -6.84
N PHE A 98 -1.81 8.28 -6.78
CA PHE A 98 -1.43 8.99 -5.56
C PHE A 98 -1.61 10.49 -5.74
N ILE A 99 -2.33 11.09 -4.79
CA ILE A 99 -2.63 12.52 -4.80
C ILE A 99 -2.03 13.17 -3.55
N ALA A 100 -1.14 14.14 -3.76
CA ALA A 100 -0.64 15.02 -2.72
C ALA A 100 -1.63 16.13 -2.43
N LEU A 101 -1.93 16.32 -1.14
CA LEU A 101 -2.95 17.23 -0.66
C LEU A 101 -2.47 18.06 0.52
N GLN A 102 -2.90 19.31 0.58
CA GLN A 102 -2.66 20.13 1.76
C GLN A 102 -3.49 19.64 2.95
N ALA A 103 -3.09 20.02 4.17
CA ALA A 103 -3.71 19.53 5.40
C ALA A 103 -5.22 19.82 5.48
N TYR A 104 -5.68 20.97 4.97
CA TYR A 104 -7.12 21.29 4.94
C TYR A 104 -7.87 20.47 3.88
N GLU A 105 -7.23 20.11 2.77
CA GLU A 105 -7.82 19.33 1.67
C GLU A 105 -8.08 17.89 2.13
N LEU A 106 -7.16 17.30 2.89
CA LEU A 106 -7.35 15.99 3.53
C LEU A 106 -8.59 15.94 4.43
N GLY A 107 -8.93 17.05 5.09
CA GLY A 107 -10.14 17.16 5.91
C GLY A 107 -11.41 16.96 5.10
N ILE A 108 -11.41 17.38 3.84
CA ILE A 108 -12.54 17.30 2.92
C ILE A 108 -12.56 15.95 2.19
N CYS A 109 -11.40 15.33 1.94
CA CYS A 109 -11.30 14.04 1.24
C CYS A 109 -12.12 12.90 1.84
N LYS A 110 -12.34 12.92 3.16
CA LYS A 110 -13.21 11.96 3.85
C LYS A 110 -14.64 11.97 3.29
N ALA A 111 -15.13 13.14 2.91
CA ALA A 111 -16.45 13.28 2.30
C ALA A 111 -16.56 12.53 0.97
N PHE A 112 -15.46 12.49 0.20
CA PHE A 112 -15.40 11.83 -1.10
C PHE A 112 -15.07 10.33 -1.03
N SER A 113 -15.02 9.75 0.16
CA SER A 113 -14.63 8.34 0.37
C SER A 113 -13.27 7.97 -0.23
N LEU A 114 -12.35 8.94 -0.29
CA LEU A 114 -10.97 8.71 -0.74
C LEU A 114 -10.14 8.02 0.35
N ASN A 115 -9.20 7.16 -0.04
CA ASN A 115 -8.33 6.49 0.90
C ASN A 115 -7.23 7.43 1.38
N ILE A 116 -7.24 7.75 2.67
CA ILE A 116 -6.23 8.61 3.28
C ILE A 116 -5.18 7.75 3.97
N LEU A 117 -3.92 7.88 3.54
CA LEU A 117 -2.78 7.23 4.17
C LEU A 117 -2.39 7.92 5.48
N LYS A 118 -1.61 7.24 6.31
CA LYS A 118 -1.17 7.75 7.62
C LYS A 118 0.30 8.17 7.64
N GLY A 119 1.05 7.95 6.57
CA GLY A 119 2.47 8.29 6.51
C GLY A 119 3.35 7.30 7.27
N ASN A 120 2.86 6.08 7.47
CA ASN A 120 3.62 5.01 8.09
C ASN A 120 3.35 3.71 7.33
N ILE A 121 4.40 3.15 6.74
CA ILE A 121 4.26 2.02 5.82
C ILE A 121 3.65 0.79 6.49
N PHE A 122 3.95 0.57 7.78
CA PHE A 122 3.43 -0.58 8.51
C PHE A 122 1.93 -0.47 8.76
N VAL A 123 1.43 0.75 8.96
CA VAL A 123 -0.01 0.99 9.16
C VAL A 123 -0.75 1.00 7.82
N ASP A 124 -0.14 1.57 6.78
CA ASP A 124 -0.73 1.72 5.46
C ASP A 124 -0.64 0.43 4.60
N PHE A 125 0.19 -0.52 5.01
CA PHE A 125 0.44 -1.78 4.30
C PHE A 125 -0.83 -2.49 3.86
N ASN A 126 -1.78 -2.66 4.78
CA ASN A 126 -2.98 -3.45 4.51
C ASN A 126 -3.91 -2.80 3.49
N SER A 127 -4.03 -1.48 3.51
CA SER A 127 -4.77 -0.74 2.48
C SER A 127 -4.11 -0.87 1.12
N LEU A 128 -2.79 -0.75 1.05
CA LEU A 128 -2.03 -0.79 -0.21
C LEU A 128 -1.97 -2.22 -0.81
N ILE A 129 -1.80 -3.25 0.01
CA ILE A 129 -1.84 -4.65 -0.45
C ILE A 129 -3.22 -5.02 -1.01
N LYS A 130 -4.30 -4.59 -0.35
CA LYS A 130 -5.68 -4.90 -0.73
C LYS A 130 -6.24 -3.94 -1.78
N ALA A 131 -5.43 -3.00 -2.26
CA ALA A 131 -5.82 -2.04 -3.27
C ALA A 131 -6.34 -2.74 -4.53
N LYS A 132 -7.41 -2.18 -5.09
CA LYS A 132 -7.97 -2.55 -6.40
C LYS A 132 -7.24 -1.78 -7.49
N LYS A 133 -7.47 -2.21 -8.73
CA LYS A 133 -6.95 -1.53 -9.90
C LYS A 133 -7.46 -0.08 -9.96
N GLY A 134 -6.57 0.90 -10.14
CA GLY A 134 -6.92 2.32 -10.24
C GLY A 134 -7.37 2.96 -8.93
N GLU A 135 -7.10 2.34 -7.78
CA GLU A 135 -7.51 2.89 -6.49
C GLU A 135 -6.68 4.13 -6.13
N ILE A 136 -7.37 5.18 -5.62
CA ILE A 136 -6.77 6.47 -5.32
C ILE A 136 -6.38 6.54 -3.83
N PHE A 137 -5.13 6.89 -3.57
CA PHE A 137 -4.58 7.13 -2.23
C PHE A 137 -4.13 8.58 -2.08
N CYS A 138 -4.40 9.16 -0.92
CA CYS A 138 -4.13 10.56 -0.65
C CYS A 138 -3.31 10.74 0.63
N PHE A 139 -2.35 11.66 0.59
CA PHE A 139 -1.60 12.07 1.78
C PHE A 139 -1.01 13.47 1.62
N SER A 140 -0.55 14.08 2.72
CA SER A 140 0.03 15.42 2.68
C SER A 140 1.53 15.47 2.49
N ASP A 141 2.25 14.41 2.84
CA ASP A 141 3.70 14.36 2.64
C ASP A 141 4.01 13.80 1.25
N GLU A 142 4.47 14.69 0.36
CA GLU A 142 4.89 14.32 -1.00
C GLU A 142 6.05 13.33 -1.00
N ASN A 143 6.99 13.45 -0.04
CA ASN A 143 8.17 12.56 0.00
C ASN A 143 7.76 11.12 0.29
N TYR A 144 6.81 10.93 1.21
CA TYR A 144 6.26 9.61 1.50
C TYR A 144 5.55 9.01 0.28
N LEU A 145 4.75 9.81 -0.45
CA LEU A 145 4.06 9.34 -1.65
C LEU A 145 5.05 8.98 -2.78
N LEU A 146 6.09 9.78 -2.98
CA LEU A 146 7.13 9.53 -3.98
C LEU A 146 7.96 8.26 -3.72
N GLN A 147 7.95 7.75 -2.48
CA GLN A 147 8.53 6.43 -2.19
C GLN A 147 7.68 5.29 -2.76
N LEU A 148 6.36 5.50 -2.88
CA LEU A 148 5.38 4.49 -3.32
C LEU A 148 5.04 4.56 -4.80
N CYS A 149 5.29 5.69 -5.47
CA CYS A 149 4.97 5.86 -6.89
C CYS A 149 5.99 6.71 -7.63
N ALA A 150 6.09 6.50 -8.95
CA ALA A 150 6.91 7.33 -9.82
C ALA A 150 6.25 8.68 -10.18
N SER A 151 4.92 8.71 -10.28
CA SER A 151 4.15 9.89 -10.69
C SER A 151 3.17 10.31 -9.59
N LEU A 152 3.40 11.50 -9.05
CA LEU A 152 2.54 12.11 -8.03
C LEU A 152 1.60 13.13 -8.68
N THR A 153 0.31 13.04 -8.36
CA THR A 153 -0.68 14.05 -8.77
C THR A 153 -0.81 15.12 -7.69
N ILE A 154 -0.74 16.38 -8.09
CA ILE A 154 -1.00 17.53 -7.21
C ILE A 154 -2.29 18.18 -7.70
N LEU A 155 -3.20 18.53 -6.78
CA LEU A 155 -4.40 19.27 -7.14
C LEU A 155 -4.03 20.64 -7.70
N LYS A 156 -4.62 20.95 -8.85
CA LYS A 156 -4.46 22.25 -9.51
C LYS A 156 -5.67 23.10 -9.20
N GLU A 157 -5.43 24.40 -9.12
CA GLU A 157 -6.53 25.37 -9.13
C GLU A 157 -7.30 25.23 -10.45
N ALA A 158 -8.62 25.14 -10.35
CA ALA A 158 -9.50 24.95 -11.49
C ALA A 158 -10.50 26.10 -11.56
N ASN A 159 -10.73 26.61 -12.77
CA ASN A 159 -11.71 27.66 -12.98
C ASN A 159 -13.10 27.04 -13.04
N PHE A 160 -13.99 27.45 -12.14
CA PHE A 160 -15.37 26.97 -12.13
C PHE A 160 -16.38 28.11 -12.16
N THR A 161 -17.49 27.87 -12.87
CA THR A 161 -18.67 28.73 -12.87
C THR A 161 -19.84 27.95 -12.29
N LEU A 162 -20.43 28.46 -11.21
CA LEU A 162 -21.67 27.93 -10.66
C LEU A 162 -22.83 28.37 -11.55
N LEU A 163 -23.55 27.41 -12.14
CA LEU A 163 -24.69 27.69 -13.02
C LEU A 163 -26.01 27.79 -12.25
N SER A 164 -26.17 26.97 -11.21
CA SER A 164 -27.29 27.09 -10.29
C SER A 164 -26.96 26.43 -8.95
N ARG A 165 -27.39 27.08 -7.86
CA ARG A 165 -27.50 26.44 -6.56
C ARG A 165 -28.83 25.70 -6.53
N SER A 166 -28.83 24.42 -6.89
CA SER A 166 -30.05 23.63 -6.88
C SER A 166 -30.51 23.30 -5.46
N SER A 167 -29.59 23.11 -4.50
CA SER A 167 -29.88 23.06 -3.05
C SER A 167 -28.61 23.28 -2.19
N PHE A 168 -28.68 23.04 -0.87
CA PHE A 168 -27.50 23.00 0.00
C PHE A 168 -26.57 21.81 -0.26
N PHE A 169 -27.12 20.69 -0.75
CA PHE A 169 -26.39 19.43 -0.95
C PHE A 169 -26.06 19.17 -2.42
N PHE A 170 -26.65 19.94 -3.33
CA PHE A 170 -26.50 19.75 -4.76
C PHE A 170 -26.15 21.06 -5.44
N THR A 171 -25.19 20.99 -6.35
CA THR A 171 -24.78 22.13 -7.17
C THR A 171 -24.66 21.73 -8.63
N THR A 172 -24.89 22.67 -9.54
CA THR A 172 -24.56 22.50 -10.95
C THR A 172 -23.49 23.52 -11.32
N LEU A 173 -22.38 23.04 -11.84
CA LEU A 173 -21.22 23.86 -12.18
C LEU A 173 -20.60 23.45 -13.51
N VAL A 174 -19.90 24.38 -14.13
CA VAL A 174 -18.94 24.10 -15.20
C VAL A 174 -17.56 24.28 -14.62
N CYS A 175 -16.70 23.26 -14.72
CA CYS A 175 -15.31 23.32 -14.31
C CYS A 175 -14.44 22.97 -15.51
N ASP A 176 -13.53 23.85 -15.91
CA ASP A 176 -12.65 23.65 -17.09
C ASP A 176 -13.38 23.15 -18.35
N ASN A 177 -14.52 23.76 -18.67
CA ASN A 177 -15.44 23.41 -19.78
C ASN A 177 -16.16 22.06 -19.65
N LEU A 178 -16.01 21.35 -18.54
CA LEU A 178 -16.79 20.15 -18.21
C LEU A 178 -18.04 20.54 -17.43
N TYR A 179 -19.20 20.06 -17.88
CA TYR A 179 -20.48 20.35 -17.26
C TYR A 179 -20.85 19.26 -16.23
N PHE A 180 -20.95 19.66 -14.96
CA PHE A 180 -21.35 18.80 -13.85
C PHE A 180 -22.76 19.19 -13.38
N LYS A 181 -23.74 18.36 -13.69
CA LYS A 181 -25.15 18.58 -13.32
C LYS A 181 -25.48 17.88 -12.01
N ASN A 182 -26.10 18.60 -11.08
CA ASN A 182 -26.55 18.08 -9.78
C ASN A 182 -25.46 17.27 -9.04
N LEU A 183 -24.25 17.81 -9.01
CA LEU A 183 -23.15 17.25 -8.25
C LEU A 183 -23.54 17.21 -6.77
N ASN A 184 -23.49 16.02 -6.17
CA ASN A 184 -23.70 15.82 -4.75
C ASN A 184 -22.46 16.28 -3.99
N LEU A 185 -22.63 17.21 -3.06
CA LEU A 185 -21.59 17.60 -2.12
C LEU A 185 -21.74 16.70 -0.88
N PRO A 186 -20.81 15.77 -0.64
CA PRO A 186 -20.89 14.93 0.54
C PRO A 186 -20.63 15.82 1.77
N PHE A 187 -21.60 15.81 2.69
CA PHE A 187 -21.52 16.44 4.01
C PHE A 187 -21.75 15.36 5.08
#